data_AF-A0A246A9Z4-F1
#
_entry.id   AF-A0A246A9Z4-F1
#
_cell.length_a   1.000
_cell.length_b   1.000
_cell.length_c   1.000
_cell.angle_alpha   90.00
_cell.angle_beta   90.00
_cell.angle_gamma   90.00
#
_symmetry.space_group_name_H-M   'P 1'
#
loop_
_entity.id
_entity.type
_entity.pdbx_description
1 polymer ?
#
loop_
_entity_poly.entity_id
_entity_poly.type
_entity_poly.pdbx_seq_one_letter_code
_entity_poly.pdbx_strand_id
1 'polypeptide(L)'
;MSKLFGYILSPVFYFFFGLTLCIFHPIQWICHRFFGYKAHKVSVDILNFFLTYCQVFLLNSVIFKNDYSLPTHRPIIFVANHQSMYDIPTLIWFLRRYSAKFISKIELTKGIPSISINLRVGGGANINRKDNKQAISEIIKLGRRMQQNNWSTVIFPEGTRAKDGQVKTFQFGGIATLLKAVPNALVVPVAIENSWKIVRFGMFPLTTGNALRWTVLNPIDPEGKTANEITLEAETEIRKVLGQEMT
;
A
#
# COMPACT_ATOMS: atom_id res chain seq x y z
N MET A 1 6.29 -28.83 -3.32
CA MET A 1 5.78 -28.59 -4.69
C MET A 1 5.83 -27.12 -5.10
N SER A 2 5.19 -26.18 -4.38
CA SER A 2 5.20 -24.73 -4.73
C SER A 2 6.60 -24.12 -4.92
N LYS A 3 7.60 -24.53 -4.12
CA LYS A 3 9.00 -24.07 -4.26
C LYS A 3 9.66 -24.47 -5.59
N LEU A 4 9.39 -25.68 -6.09
CA LEU A 4 9.97 -26.18 -7.35
C LEU A 4 9.39 -25.43 -8.55
N PHE A 5 8.05 -25.30 -8.62
CA PHE A 5 7.39 -24.47 -9.62
C PHE A 5 7.84 -23.01 -9.53
N GLY A 6 8.11 -22.53 -8.33
CA GLY A 6 8.69 -21.22 -8.09
C GLY A 6 9.97 -20.96 -8.87
N TYR A 7 10.90 -21.91 -8.95
CA TYR A 7 12.13 -21.75 -9.72
C TYR A 7 11.88 -21.58 -11.22
N ILE A 8 10.83 -22.21 -11.75
CA ILE A 8 10.46 -22.16 -13.18
C ILE A 8 9.68 -20.89 -13.50
N LEU A 9 8.73 -20.52 -12.64
CA LEU A 9 7.78 -19.43 -12.90
C LEU A 9 8.28 -18.05 -12.44
N SER A 10 9.18 -17.99 -11.46
CA SER A 10 9.74 -16.71 -10.97
C SER A 10 10.47 -15.93 -12.06
N PRO A 11 11.31 -16.53 -12.93
CA PRO A 11 11.94 -15.81 -14.04
C PRO A 11 10.91 -15.15 -14.97
N VAL A 12 9.83 -15.87 -15.31
CA VAL A 12 8.74 -15.36 -16.15
C VAL A 12 8.05 -14.18 -15.45
N PHE A 13 7.68 -14.35 -14.17
CA PHE A 13 7.12 -13.27 -13.37
C PHE A 13 8.02 -12.03 -13.35
N TYR A 14 9.31 -12.20 -13.05
CA TYR A 14 10.26 -11.08 -12.95
C TYR A 14 10.49 -10.40 -14.29
N PHE A 15 10.53 -11.15 -15.38
CA PHE A 15 10.62 -10.58 -16.72
C PHE A 15 9.45 -9.64 -17.00
N PHE A 16 8.19 -10.11 -16.84
CA PHE A 16 7.03 -9.27 -17.11
C PHE A 16 6.86 -8.13 -16.09
N PHE A 17 7.15 -8.37 -14.82
CA PHE A 17 7.10 -7.34 -13.78
C PHE A 17 8.13 -6.24 -14.05
N GLY A 18 9.37 -6.61 -14.37
CA GLY A 18 10.44 -5.67 -14.72
C GLY A 18 10.18 -4.94 -16.03
N LEU A 19 9.75 -5.65 -17.07
CA LEU A 19 9.37 -5.06 -18.36
C LEU A 19 8.27 -4.02 -18.19
N THR A 20 7.25 -4.32 -17.39
CA THR A 20 6.17 -3.38 -17.05
C THR A 20 6.73 -2.11 -16.40
N LEU A 21 7.63 -2.23 -15.42
CA LEU A 21 8.28 -1.07 -14.80
C LEU A 21 9.10 -0.24 -15.81
N CYS A 22 9.80 -0.90 -16.74
CA CYS A 22 10.60 -0.22 -17.76
C CYS A 22 9.74 0.50 -18.80
N ILE A 23 8.66 -0.11 -19.28
CA ILE A 23 7.72 0.48 -20.24
C ILE A 23 7.00 1.70 -19.63
N PHE A 24 6.53 1.58 -18.40
CA PHE A 24 5.79 2.66 -17.75
C PHE A 24 6.67 3.81 -17.25
N HIS A 25 8.00 3.65 -17.21
CA HIS A 25 8.90 4.71 -16.77
C HIS A 25 8.88 5.92 -17.72
N PRO A 26 9.12 5.77 -19.05
CA PRO A 26 8.97 6.87 -19.99
C PRO A 26 7.52 7.35 -20.10
N ILE A 27 6.53 6.46 -20.04
CA ILE A 27 5.11 6.86 -20.07
C ILE A 27 4.79 7.80 -18.91
N GLN A 28 5.15 7.43 -17.68
CA GLN A 28 4.92 8.26 -16.50
C GLN A 28 5.64 9.61 -16.59
N TRP A 29 6.86 9.62 -17.11
CA TRP A 29 7.64 10.83 -17.30
C TRP A 29 6.96 11.77 -18.32
N ILE A 30 6.54 11.24 -19.48
CA ILE A 30 5.81 12.00 -20.51
C ILE A 30 4.49 12.53 -19.95
N CYS A 31 3.69 11.67 -19.31
CA CYS A 31 2.43 12.03 -18.69
C CYS A 31 2.60 13.18 -17.69
N HIS A 32 3.61 13.10 -16.82
CA HIS A 32 3.88 14.15 -15.83
C HIS A 32 4.35 15.46 -16.49
N ARG A 33 5.31 15.36 -17.42
CA ARG A 33 5.98 16.52 -18.02
C ARG A 33 5.07 17.33 -18.93
N PHE A 34 4.23 16.67 -19.73
CA PHE A 34 3.44 17.33 -20.77
C PHE A 34 1.94 17.42 -20.46
N PHE A 35 1.41 16.54 -19.61
CA PHE A 35 -0.03 16.43 -19.34
C PHE A 35 -0.39 16.61 -17.86
N GLY A 36 0.60 16.84 -16.99
CA GLY A 36 0.42 17.17 -15.59
C GLY A 36 0.06 15.98 -14.69
N TYR A 37 -0.32 16.30 -13.45
CA TYR A 37 -0.50 15.31 -12.37
C TYR A 37 -1.62 14.29 -12.66
N LYS A 38 -2.76 14.71 -13.23
CA LYS A 38 -3.90 13.80 -13.49
C LYS A 38 -3.51 12.70 -14.47
N ALA A 39 -2.84 13.05 -15.57
CA ALA A 39 -2.34 12.06 -16.53
C ALA A 39 -1.29 11.14 -15.91
N HIS A 40 -0.35 11.70 -15.12
CA HIS A 40 0.62 10.88 -14.40
C HIS A 40 -0.06 9.87 -13.46
N LYS A 41 -1.06 10.32 -12.69
CA LYS A 41 -1.84 9.46 -11.78
C LYS A 41 -2.54 8.32 -12.55
N VAL A 42 -3.15 8.59 -13.70
CA VAL A 42 -3.76 7.55 -14.54
C VAL A 42 -2.70 6.54 -15.02
N SER A 43 -1.54 7.01 -15.47
CA SER A 43 -0.45 6.10 -15.89
C SER A 43 0.05 5.22 -14.72
N VAL A 44 0.09 5.75 -13.50
CA VAL A 44 0.44 5.00 -12.28
C VAL A 44 -0.64 3.97 -11.95
N ASP A 45 -1.93 4.31 -12.09
CA ASP A 45 -3.01 3.34 -11.86
C ASP A 45 -2.89 2.16 -12.84
N ILE A 46 -2.69 2.45 -14.13
CA ILE A 46 -2.56 1.42 -15.17
C ILE A 46 -1.29 0.59 -14.96
N LEU A 47 -0.16 1.20 -14.59
CA LEU A 47 1.04 0.46 -14.18
C LEU A 47 0.68 -0.58 -13.11
N ASN A 48 0.01 -0.14 -12.05
CA ASN A 48 -0.27 -1.00 -10.90
C ASN A 48 -1.29 -2.09 -11.22
N PHE A 49 -2.21 -1.88 -12.18
CA PHE A 49 -3.00 -2.98 -12.75
C PHE A 49 -2.10 -4.09 -13.28
N PHE A 50 -1.17 -3.76 -14.17
CA PHE A 50 -0.27 -4.76 -14.76
C PHE A 50 0.64 -5.42 -13.71
N LEU A 51 1.19 -4.65 -12.77
CA LEU A 51 2.01 -5.20 -11.67
C LEU A 51 1.22 -6.13 -10.75
N THR A 52 -0.04 -5.80 -10.44
CA THR A 52 -0.94 -6.67 -9.65
C THR A 52 -1.24 -7.96 -10.39
N TYR A 53 -1.51 -7.91 -11.70
CA TYR A 53 -1.89 -9.11 -12.45
C TYR A 53 -0.71 -9.92 -12.98
N CYS A 54 0.54 -9.45 -12.85
CA CYS A 54 1.73 -10.31 -13.02
C CYS A 54 1.67 -11.56 -12.11
N GLN A 55 0.90 -11.51 -11.02
CA GLN A 55 0.66 -12.64 -10.12
C GLN A 55 0.10 -13.89 -10.84
N VAL A 56 -0.54 -13.73 -12.01
CA VAL A 56 -1.01 -14.85 -12.85
C VAL A 56 0.14 -15.74 -13.30
N PHE A 57 1.34 -15.20 -13.53
CA PHE A 57 2.52 -15.99 -13.93
C PHE A 57 3.01 -16.90 -12.81
N LEU A 58 2.66 -16.62 -11.55
CA LEU A 58 2.92 -17.47 -10.40
C LEU A 58 1.71 -18.34 -10.05
N LEU A 59 0.66 -18.35 -10.87
CA LEU A 59 -0.60 -19.04 -10.59
C LEU A 59 -1.28 -18.54 -9.30
N ASN A 60 -0.94 -17.32 -8.85
CA ASN A 60 -1.56 -16.72 -7.68
C ASN A 60 -2.88 -16.05 -8.09
N SER A 61 -3.93 -16.20 -7.29
CA SER A 61 -5.17 -15.45 -7.47
C SER A 61 -5.15 -14.17 -6.62
N VAL A 62 -5.78 -13.11 -7.12
CA VAL A 62 -5.89 -11.82 -6.43
C VAL A 62 -7.36 -11.54 -6.18
N ILE A 63 -7.74 -11.44 -4.91
CA ILE A 63 -9.11 -11.17 -4.46
C ILE A 63 -9.09 -9.88 -3.66
N PHE A 64 -9.84 -8.88 -4.11
CA PHE A 64 -10.06 -7.64 -3.37
C PHE A 64 -11.54 -7.57 -2.99
N LYS A 65 -11.84 -7.65 -1.70
CA LYS A 65 -13.19 -7.65 -1.15
C LYS A 65 -13.47 -6.31 -0.46
N ASN A 66 -14.54 -5.65 -0.86
CA ASN A 66 -15.04 -4.45 -0.19
C ASN A 66 -16.57 -4.46 -0.20
N ASP A 67 -17.16 -4.69 0.96
CA ASP A 67 -18.62 -4.71 1.15
C ASP A 67 -19.16 -3.33 1.56
N TYR A 68 -18.30 -2.31 1.63
CA TYR A 68 -18.65 -0.97 2.13
C TYR A 68 -18.68 0.07 1.01
N SER A 69 -19.68 0.96 1.07
CA SER A 69 -19.76 2.16 0.24
C SER A 69 -18.94 3.28 0.88
N LEU A 70 -17.65 3.35 0.56
CA LEU A 70 -16.76 4.36 1.13
C LEU A 70 -16.97 5.72 0.46
N PRO A 71 -16.92 6.83 1.24
CA PRO A 71 -17.18 8.16 0.70
C PRO A 71 -16.06 8.62 -0.25
N THR A 72 -16.44 9.30 -1.32
CA THR A 72 -15.49 9.91 -2.28
C THR A 72 -15.30 11.41 -2.06
N HIS A 73 -16.00 12.01 -1.10
CA HIS A 73 -16.02 13.46 -0.81
C HIS A 73 -15.30 13.82 0.49
N ARG A 74 -14.69 12.86 1.18
CA ARG A 74 -13.80 13.08 2.33
C ARG A 74 -12.54 12.22 2.21
N PRO A 75 -11.37 12.69 2.70
CA PRO A 75 -10.15 11.88 2.76
C PRO A 75 -10.34 10.59 3.56
N ILE A 76 -9.60 9.55 3.19
CA ILE A 76 -9.56 8.28 3.91
C ILE A 76 -8.12 7.95 4.31
N ILE A 77 -7.94 7.46 5.54
CA ILE A 77 -6.72 6.82 6.02
C ILE A 77 -6.98 5.32 6.02
N PHE A 78 -6.49 4.62 5.00
CA PHE A 78 -6.50 3.17 4.94
C PHE A 78 -5.41 2.62 5.84
N VAL A 79 -5.80 1.87 6.87
CA VAL A 79 -4.88 1.24 7.81
C VAL A 79 -4.77 -0.23 7.44
N ALA A 80 -3.58 -0.70 7.07
CA ALA A 80 -3.39 -2.09 6.65
C ALA A 80 -2.21 -2.74 7.38
N ASN A 81 -2.29 -4.06 7.59
CA ASN A 81 -1.09 -4.85 7.86
C ASN A 81 -0.22 -4.93 6.59
N HIS A 82 1.07 -5.24 6.73
CA HIS A 82 2.03 -5.27 5.62
C HIS A 82 2.80 -6.58 5.60
N GLN A 83 2.65 -7.35 4.53
CA GLN A 83 3.18 -8.70 4.44
C GLN A 83 4.20 -8.85 3.29
N SER A 84 4.09 -8.07 2.23
CA SER A 84 5.03 -8.12 1.10
C SER A 84 5.10 -6.80 0.33
N MET A 85 6.13 -6.62 -0.50
CA MET A 85 6.15 -5.46 -1.41
C MET A 85 5.04 -5.51 -2.47
N TYR A 86 4.43 -6.67 -2.71
CA TYR A 86 3.35 -6.87 -3.67
C TYR A 86 1.99 -6.42 -3.12
N ASP A 87 1.92 -5.97 -1.86
CA ASP A 87 0.76 -5.30 -1.29
C ASP A 87 0.48 -3.97 -1.99
N ILE A 88 1.56 -3.24 -2.31
CA ILE A 88 1.49 -1.85 -2.78
C ILE A 88 0.77 -1.74 -4.12
N PRO A 89 1.12 -2.52 -5.19
CA PRO A 89 0.41 -2.39 -6.45
C PRO A 89 -1.08 -2.70 -6.35
N THR A 90 -1.43 -3.74 -5.60
CA THR A 90 -2.82 -4.16 -5.41
C THR A 90 -3.62 -3.09 -4.70
N LEU A 91 -3.10 -2.51 -3.62
CA LEU A 91 -3.75 -1.42 -2.92
C LEU A 91 -3.88 -0.17 -3.80
N ILE A 92 -2.84 0.21 -4.57
CA ILE A 92 -2.93 1.33 -5.51
C ILE A 92 -4.04 1.09 -6.53
N TRP A 93 -4.07 -0.09 -7.17
CA TRP A 93 -5.04 -0.39 -8.23
C TRP A 93 -6.47 -0.41 -7.70
N PHE A 94 -6.75 -1.14 -6.64
CA PHE A 94 -8.11 -1.31 -6.14
C PHE A 94 -8.63 -0.07 -5.39
N LEU A 95 -7.75 0.71 -4.75
CA LEU A 95 -8.10 1.97 -4.08
C LEU A 95 -7.93 3.20 -4.97
N ARG A 96 -7.65 3.03 -6.27
CA ARG A 96 -7.33 4.14 -7.21
C ARG A 96 -8.38 5.23 -7.27
N ARG A 97 -9.66 4.91 -7.01
CA ARG A 97 -10.76 5.89 -6.97
C ARG A 97 -10.56 6.92 -5.85
N TYR A 98 -9.89 6.56 -4.76
CA TYR A 98 -9.62 7.42 -3.60
C TYR A 98 -8.25 8.12 -3.69
N SER A 99 -7.51 7.94 -4.78
CA SER A 99 -6.16 8.48 -4.97
C SER A 99 -5.21 8.15 -3.83
N ALA A 100 -5.22 6.90 -3.37
CA ALA A 100 -4.48 6.43 -2.20
C ALA A 100 -2.96 6.65 -2.33
N LYS A 101 -2.43 7.56 -1.50
CA LYS A 101 -1.00 7.86 -1.37
C LYS A 101 -0.33 6.96 -0.36
N PHE A 102 1.00 6.92 -0.35
CA PHE A 102 1.76 6.01 0.49
C PHE A 102 2.84 6.76 1.27
N ILE A 103 3.16 6.21 2.43
CA ILE A 103 4.31 6.59 3.24
C ILE A 103 5.44 5.60 2.89
N SER A 104 6.48 6.09 2.21
CA SER A 104 7.57 5.31 1.63
C SER A 104 8.92 5.66 2.25
N LYS A 105 9.87 4.73 2.15
CA LYS A 105 11.27 4.98 2.48
C LYS A 105 11.88 5.96 1.46
N ILE A 106 12.56 7.01 1.93
CA ILE A 106 13.17 8.02 1.05
C ILE A 106 14.22 7.42 0.10
N GLU A 107 14.87 6.33 0.48
CA GLU A 107 15.85 5.62 -0.33
C GLU A 107 15.25 5.05 -1.63
N LEU A 108 13.96 4.71 -1.63
CA LEU A 108 13.24 4.19 -2.81
C LEU A 108 12.97 5.27 -3.87
N THR A 109 13.20 6.54 -3.54
CA THR A 109 13.06 7.65 -4.47
C THR A 109 14.16 7.68 -5.53
N LYS A 110 15.10 6.72 -5.54
CA LYS A 110 16.20 6.63 -6.51
C LYS A 110 16.37 5.20 -7.03
N GLY A 111 16.74 5.08 -8.31
CA GLY A 111 17.23 3.83 -8.91
C GLY A 111 16.19 2.79 -9.35
N ILE A 112 14.90 2.95 -9.02
CA ILE A 112 13.87 1.97 -9.37
C ILE A 112 13.00 2.51 -10.52
N PRO A 113 13.03 1.88 -11.72
CA PRO A 113 12.18 2.27 -12.85
C PRO A 113 10.71 2.34 -12.46
N SER A 114 9.97 3.29 -13.04
CA SER A 114 8.60 3.69 -12.66
C SER A 114 8.38 4.13 -11.20
N ILE A 115 8.80 3.32 -10.23
CA ILE A 115 8.55 3.52 -8.79
C ILE A 115 9.20 4.80 -8.29
N SER A 116 10.49 5.02 -8.58
CA SER A 116 11.19 6.20 -8.06
C SER A 116 10.65 7.52 -8.62
N ILE A 117 10.13 7.54 -9.86
CA ILE A 117 9.44 8.73 -10.40
C ILE A 117 8.18 8.99 -9.59
N ASN A 118 7.29 8.00 -9.48
CA ASN A 118 6.04 8.14 -8.75
C ASN A 118 6.27 8.54 -7.28
N LEU A 119 7.31 8.02 -6.62
CA LEU A 119 7.62 8.45 -5.25
C LEU A 119 8.03 9.92 -5.17
N ARG A 120 8.74 10.46 -6.17
CA ARG A 120 9.16 11.87 -6.17
C ARG A 120 8.01 12.82 -6.51
N VAL A 121 7.14 12.48 -7.45
CA VAL A 121 6.13 13.42 -7.99
C VAL A 121 4.68 13.03 -7.69
N GLY A 122 4.45 11.82 -7.17
CA GLY A 122 3.11 11.25 -6.95
C GLY A 122 2.42 11.72 -5.68
N GLY A 123 3.06 12.53 -4.84
CA GLY A 123 2.41 13.22 -3.72
C GLY A 123 2.35 12.45 -2.38
N GLY A 124 3.04 11.30 -2.28
CA GLY A 124 3.21 10.57 -1.02
C GLY A 124 4.19 11.21 -0.04
N ALA A 125 4.40 10.58 1.12
CA ALA A 125 5.40 10.98 2.11
C ALA A 125 6.64 10.10 2.01
N ASN A 126 7.79 10.68 1.66
CA ASN A 126 9.06 9.96 1.59
C ASN A 126 9.86 10.20 2.87
N ILE A 127 9.82 9.24 3.79
CA ILE A 127 10.38 9.37 5.13
C ILE A 127 11.78 8.77 5.24
N ASN A 128 12.65 9.47 5.97
CA ASN A 128 13.86 8.91 6.56
C ASN A 128 13.48 8.27 7.90
N ARG A 129 13.49 6.94 7.98
CA ARG A 129 13.11 6.22 9.20
C ARG A 129 14.09 6.39 10.37
N LYS A 130 15.27 6.95 10.11
CA LYS A 130 16.26 7.30 11.14
C LYS A 130 16.07 8.71 11.68
N ASP A 131 15.18 9.51 11.08
CA ASP A 131 14.91 10.89 11.47
C ASP A 131 13.40 11.08 11.71
N ASN A 132 13.00 10.96 12.97
CA ASN A 132 11.60 11.09 13.38
C ASN A 132 11.03 12.48 13.06
N LYS A 133 11.84 13.55 13.14
CA LYS A 133 11.37 14.92 12.86
C LYS A 133 11.07 15.08 11.37
N GLN A 134 11.94 14.57 10.50
CA GLN A 134 11.71 14.56 9.06
C GLN A 134 10.49 13.70 8.70
N ALA A 135 10.35 12.52 9.30
CA ALA A 135 9.22 11.63 9.04
C ALA A 135 7.88 12.29 9.39
N ILE A 136 7.78 12.89 10.59
CA ILE A 136 6.58 13.64 11.02
C ILE A 136 6.29 14.80 10.06
N SER A 137 7.31 15.57 9.67
CA SER A 137 7.17 16.68 8.73
C SER A 137 6.58 16.24 7.38
N GLU A 138 7.07 15.14 6.81
CA GLU A 138 6.54 14.60 5.54
C GLU A 138 5.12 14.06 5.67
N ILE A 139 4.77 13.44 6.80
CA ILE A 139 3.40 12.98 7.07
C ILE A 139 2.45 14.18 7.19
N ILE A 140 2.86 15.27 7.84
CA ILE A 140 2.07 16.52 7.88
C ILE A 140 1.88 17.11 6.48
N LYS A 141 2.94 17.15 5.65
CA LYS A 141 2.83 17.60 4.25
C LYS A 141 1.88 16.72 3.43
N LEU A 142 1.90 15.41 3.67
CA LEU A 142 0.93 14.48 3.09
C LEU A 142 -0.50 14.81 3.54
N GLY A 143 -0.74 14.97 4.85
CA GLY A 143 -2.06 15.35 5.37
C GLY A 143 -2.61 16.65 4.77
N ARG A 144 -1.77 17.69 4.64
CA ARG A 144 -2.16 18.94 3.96
C ARG A 144 -2.58 18.70 2.51
N ARG A 145 -1.84 17.87 1.76
CA ARG A 145 -2.20 17.51 0.37
C ARG A 145 -3.48 16.67 0.31
N MET A 146 -3.72 15.80 1.29
CA MET A 146 -4.96 15.05 1.43
C MET A 146 -6.16 15.99 1.58
N GLN A 147 -6.09 16.98 2.47
CA GLN A 147 -7.14 18.00 2.61
C GLN A 147 -7.35 18.80 1.32
N GLN A 148 -6.27 19.31 0.73
CA GLN A 148 -6.34 20.19 -0.44
C GLN A 148 -6.93 19.51 -1.69
N ASN A 149 -6.60 18.24 -1.90
CA ASN A 149 -6.94 17.53 -3.12
C ASN A 149 -7.97 16.41 -2.92
N ASN A 150 -8.51 16.28 -1.70
CA ASN A 150 -9.35 15.16 -1.28
C ASN A 150 -8.69 13.80 -1.62
N TRP A 151 -7.40 13.66 -1.31
CA TRP A 151 -6.68 12.41 -1.47
C TRP A 151 -6.79 11.56 -0.22
N SER A 152 -6.71 10.26 -0.41
CA SER A 152 -6.56 9.30 0.67
C SER A 152 -5.11 8.86 0.84
N THR A 153 -4.80 8.17 1.92
CA THR A 153 -3.49 7.54 2.13
C THR A 153 -3.65 6.12 2.64
N VAL A 154 -2.66 5.28 2.36
CA VAL A 154 -2.44 4.01 3.04
C VAL A 154 -1.31 4.18 4.04
N ILE A 155 -1.49 3.67 5.24
CA ILE A 155 -0.46 3.55 6.27
C ILE A 155 -0.35 2.09 6.71
N PHE A 156 0.89 1.64 6.92
CA PHE A 156 1.21 0.34 7.49
C PHE A 156 1.79 0.55 8.90
N PRO A 157 0.97 0.51 9.96
CA PRO A 157 1.38 0.96 11.28
C PRO A 157 2.41 0.05 11.96
N GLU A 158 2.61 -1.17 11.45
CA GLU A 158 3.69 -2.09 11.88
C GLU A 158 5.09 -1.51 11.63
N GLY A 159 5.21 -0.52 10.75
CA GLY A 159 6.48 0.11 10.33
C GLY A 159 7.40 -0.80 9.50
N THR A 160 7.19 -2.12 9.51
CA THR A 160 7.96 -3.12 8.77
C THR A 160 7.03 -4.23 8.27
N ARG A 161 7.52 -5.05 7.33
CA ARG A 161 6.75 -6.18 6.81
C ARG A 161 6.78 -7.37 7.79
N ALA A 162 5.63 -8.00 8.01
CA ALA A 162 5.47 -9.31 8.60
C ALA A 162 5.89 -10.40 7.60
N LYS A 163 7.08 -10.99 7.79
CA LYS A 163 7.66 -11.96 6.84
C LYS A 163 7.10 -13.38 6.95
N ASP A 164 6.43 -13.66 8.06
CA ASP A 164 5.81 -14.93 8.43
C ASP A 164 4.27 -14.86 8.43
N GLY A 165 3.72 -13.70 8.07
CA GLY A 165 2.29 -13.41 8.09
C GLY A 165 1.73 -12.99 9.45
N GLN A 166 2.53 -13.01 10.52
CA GLN A 166 2.11 -12.59 11.86
C GLN A 166 2.17 -11.07 11.99
N VAL A 167 1.02 -10.46 12.27
CA VAL A 167 0.89 -9.00 12.40
C VAL A 167 1.62 -8.54 13.65
N LYS A 168 2.41 -7.47 13.51
CA LYS A 168 3.07 -6.79 14.63
C LYS A 168 2.15 -5.75 15.25
N THR A 169 2.46 -5.34 16.48
CA THR A 169 1.75 -4.24 17.15
C THR A 169 1.74 -2.98 16.30
N PHE A 170 0.56 -2.37 16.16
CA PHE A 170 0.40 -1.15 15.37
C PHE A 170 0.87 0.08 16.13
N GLN A 171 1.65 0.93 15.46
CA GLN A 171 2.12 2.19 16.02
C GLN A 171 1.14 3.32 15.69
N PHE A 172 0.55 3.95 16.71
CA PHE A 172 -0.47 4.99 16.52
C PHE A 172 0.08 6.34 16.02
N GLY A 173 1.38 6.62 16.19
CA GLY A 173 1.95 7.96 15.95
C GLY A 173 1.75 8.50 14.53
N GLY A 174 1.84 7.65 13.51
CA GLY A 174 1.58 8.04 12.12
C GLY A 174 0.10 8.35 11.86
N ILE A 175 -0.80 7.55 12.43
CA ILE A 175 -2.26 7.76 12.36
C ILE A 175 -2.62 9.05 13.10
N ALA A 176 -2.09 9.27 14.30
CA ALA A 176 -2.29 10.49 15.08
C ALA A 176 -1.84 11.74 14.32
N THR A 177 -0.69 11.67 13.65
CA THR A 177 -0.18 12.80 12.85
C THR A 177 -1.08 13.11 11.66
N LEU A 178 -1.58 12.07 10.97
CA LEU A 178 -2.52 12.22 9.86
C LEU A 178 -3.86 12.78 10.32
N LEU A 179 -4.45 12.25 11.39
CA LEU A 179 -5.72 12.74 11.94
C LEU A 179 -5.62 14.17 12.46
N LYS A 180 -4.47 14.56 13.05
CA LYS A 180 -4.23 15.97 13.42
C LYS A 180 -4.20 16.88 12.19
N ALA A 181 -3.61 16.42 11.09
CA ALA A 181 -3.54 17.19 9.85
C ALA A 181 -4.83 17.13 9.03
N VAL A 182 -5.66 16.09 9.22
CA VAL A 182 -6.89 15.82 8.47
C VAL A 182 -7.98 15.29 9.43
N PRO A 183 -8.55 16.15 10.31
CA PRO A 183 -9.44 15.67 11.38
C PRO A 183 -10.71 14.97 10.89
N ASN A 184 -11.18 15.32 9.69
CA ASN A 184 -12.35 14.73 9.06
C ASN A 184 -12.05 13.45 8.26
N ALA A 185 -10.81 12.94 8.26
CA ALA A 185 -10.47 11.72 7.52
C ALA A 185 -11.17 10.50 8.12
N LEU A 186 -11.81 9.68 7.29
CA LEU A 186 -12.33 8.38 7.72
C LEU A 186 -11.17 7.40 7.90
N VAL A 187 -11.19 6.57 8.93
CA VAL A 187 -10.20 5.49 9.07
C VAL A 187 -10.81 4.19 8.58
N VAL A 188 -10.15 3.49 7.66
CA VAL A 188 -10.68 2.26 7.06
C VAL A 188 -9.63 1.14 7.17
N PRO A 189 -9.83 0.14 8.02
CA PRO A 189 -8.91 -0.98 8.11
C PRO A 189 -8.99 -1.87 6.86
N VAL A 190 -7.86 -2.43 6.43
CA VAL A 190 -7.74 -3.39 5.32
C VAL A 190 -6.87 -4.56 5.77
N ALA A 191 -7.46 -5.74 5.89
CA ALA A 191 -6.74 -6.97 6.17
C ALA A 191 -6.12 -7.55 4.89
N ILE A 192 -4.82 -7.84 4.94
CA ILE A 192 -4.06 -8.48 3.87
C ILE A 192 -3.71 -9.90 4.30
N GLU A 193 -4.15 -10.88 3.50
CA GLU A 193 -3.89 -12.30 3.70
C GLU A 193 -2.94 -12.84 2.63
N ASN A 194 -2.06 -13.74 3.05
CA ASN A 194 -1.22 -14.60 2.20
C ASN A 194 -0.18 -13.91 1.31
N SER A 195 -0.08 -12.58 1.26
CA SER A 195 0.91 -11.94 0.37
C SER A 195 2.36 -12.21 0.81
N TRP A 196 2.60 -12.44 2.11
CA TRP A 196 3.90 -12.87 2.63
C TRP A 196 4.34 -14.21 2.03
N LYS A 197 3.39 -15.08 1.67
CA LYS A 197 3.70 -16.40 1.09
C LYS A 197 4.47 -16.26 -0.21
N ILE A 198 4.19 -15.24 -1.02
CA ILE A 198 4.87 -14.98 -2.31
C ILE A 198 6.39 -14.97 -2.11
N VAL A 199 6.87 -14.34 -1.04
CA VAL A 199 8.30 -14.16 -0.72
C VAL A 199 8.76 -15.04 0.45
N ARG A 200 8.06 -16.14 0.73
CA ARG A 200 8.37 -17.05 1.85
C ARG A 200 9.81 -17.57 1.83
N PHE A 201 10.41 -17.70 0.66
CA PHE A 201 11.80 -18.14 0.47
C PHE A 201 12.76 -16.98 0.14
N GLY A 202 12.38 -15.74 0.45
CA GLY A 202 13.07 -14.54 0.02
C GLY A 202 12.60 -14.09 -1.37
N MET A 203 13.46 -13.35 -2.08
CA MET A 203 13.12 -12.84 -3.41
C MET A 203 13.25 -13.91 -4.51
N PHE A 204 13.93 -15.04 -4.26
CA PHE A 204 14.00 -16.11 -5.24
C PHE A 204 14.22 -17.49 -4.58
N PRO A 205 13.45 -18.53 -4.97
CA PRO A 205 12.28 -18.45 -5.85
C PRO A 205 11.07 -17.84 -5.12
N LEU A 206 10.18 -17.21 -5.87
CA LEU A 206 8.85 -16.85 -5.38
C LEU A 206 7.97 -18.10 -5.27
N THR A 207 6.98 -18.07 -4.38
CA THR A 207 6.00 -19.15 -4.28
C THR A 207 4.82 -18.94 -5.21
N THR A 208 4.16 -20.05 -5.53
CA THR A 208 3.13 -20.17 -6.56
C THR A 208 1.84 -20.75 -5.99
N GLY A 209 0.70 -20.45 -6.62
CA GLY A 209 -0.61 -21.03 -6.28
C GLY A 209 -1.29 -20.44 -5.04
N ASN A 210 -0.92 -19.22 -4.63
CA ASN A 210 -1.47 -18.59 -3.42
C ASN A 210 -2.77 -17.84 -3.74
N ALA A 211 -3.75 -17.95 -2.84
CA ALA A 211 -4.93 -17.10 -2.83
C ALA A 211 -4.64 -15.82 -2.03
N LEU A 212 -4.28 -14.74 -2.74
CA LEU A 212 -3.96 -13.45 -2.16
C LEU A 212 -5.24 -12.66 -1.94
N ARG A 213 -5.47 -12.16 -0.71
CA ARG A 213 -6.72 -11.47 -0.37
C ARG A 213 -6.46 -10.14 0.32
N TRP A 214 -7.24 -9.14 -0.07
CA TRP A 214 -7.34 -7.84 0.58
C TRP A 214 -8.80 -7.62 0.93
N THR A 215 -9.10 -7.49 2.21
CA THR A 215 -10.46 -7.35 2.72
C THR A 215 -10.60 -6.01 3.42
N VAL A 216 -11.40 -5.11 2.84
CA VAL A 216 -11.79 -3.85 3.49
C VAL A 216 -12.73 -4.17 4.65
N LEU A 217 -12.44 -3.61 5.82
CA LEU A 217 -13.17 -3.85 7.07
C LEU A 217 -14.05 -2.63 7.41
N ASN A 218 -14.79 -2.76 8.52
CA ASN A 218 -15.72 -1.74 8.96
C ASN A 218 -15.01 -0.38 9.12
N PRO A 219 -15.48 0.69 8.45
CA PRO A 219 -14.94 2.01 8.64
C PRO A 219 -15.09 2.50 10.08
N ILE A 220 -14.06 3.16 10.58
CA ILE A 220 -13.98 3.75 11.92
C ILE A 220 -14.08 5.26 11.75
N ASP A 221 -15.15 5.86 12.26
CA ASP A 221 -15.22 7.31 12.37
C ASP A 221 -14.33 7.78 13.53
N PRO A 222 -13.40 8.73 13.30
CA PRO A 222 -12.51 9.20 14.36
C PRO A 222 -13.20 10.09 15.41
N GLU A 223 -14.42 10.57 15.17
CA GLU A 223 -15.11 11.45 16.11
C GLU A 223 -15.25 10.82 17.51
N GLY A 224 -14.86 11.57 18.54
CA GLY A 224 -14.93 11.13 19.93
C GLY A 224 -13.91 10.06 20.35
N LYS A 225 -12.99 9.64 19.46
CA LYS A 225 -11.96 8.64 19.75
C LYS A 225 -10.55 9.22 19.71
N THR A 226 -9.68 8.75 20.59
CA THR A 226 -8.25 9.03 20.51
C THR A 226 -7.61 8.24 19.37
N ALA A 227 -6.49 8.73 18.84
CA ALA A 227 -5.75 8.01 17.80
C ALA A 227 -5.27 6.62 18.24
N ASN A 228 -5.03 6.42 19.55
CA ASN A 228 -4.64 5.14 20.08
C ASN A 228 -5.80 4.14 20.06
N GLU A 229 -7.01 4.55 20.48
CA GLU A 229 -8.21 3.71 20.41
C GLU A 229 -8.54 3.31 18.97
N ILE A 230 -8.48 4.26 18.03
CA ILE A 230 -8.69 4.00 16.61
C ILE A 230 -7.67 2.99 16.07
N THR A 231 -6.40 3.14 16.46
CA THR A 231 -5.32 2.24 16.03
C THR A 231 -5.53 0.83 16.57
N LEU A 232 -5.91 0.72 17.85
CA LEU A 232 -6.18 -0.54 18.52
C LEU A 232 -7.40 -1.25 17.92
N GLU A 233 -8.47 -0.52 17.62
CA GLU A 233 -9.67 -1.04 16.95
C GLU A 233 -9.33 -1.57 15.56
N ALA A 234 -8.58 -0.80 14.77
CA ALA A 234 -8.12 -1.24 13.44
C ALA A 234 -7.22 -2.49 13.51
N GLU A 235 -6.31 -2.55 14.47
CA GLU A 235 -5.46 -3.72 14.71
C GLU A 235 -6.29 -4.95 15.09
N THR A 236 -7.23 -4.78 16.02
CA THR A 236 -8.11 -5.85 16.51
C THR A 236 -8.95 -6.45 15.37
N GLU A 237 -9.58 -5.60 14.56
CA GLU A 237 -10.40 -6.06 13.44
C GLU A 237 -9.57 -6.77 12.36
N ILE A 238 -8.35 -6.28 12.08
CA ILE A 238 -7.43 -6.95 11.14
C ILE A 238 -7.01 -8.31 11.69
N ARG A 239 -6.58 -8.39 12.96
CA ARG A 239 -6.16 -9.65 13.59
C ARG A 239 -7.29 -10.68 13.63
N LYS A 240 -8.52 -10.23 13.93
CA LYS A 240 -9.73 -11.08 13.90
C LYS A 240 -9.94 -11.73 12.54
N VAL A 241 -9.82 -10.97 11.44
CA VAL A 241 -9.92 -11.53 10.08
C VAL A 241 -8.79 -12.50 9.76
N LEU A 242 -7.60 -12.26 10.29
CA LEU A 242 -6.43 -13.12 10.10
C LEU A 242 -6.40 -14.34 11.05
N GLY A 243 -7.33 -14.44 12.00
CA GLY A 243 -7.33 -15.48 13.04
C GLY A 243 -6.12 -15.41 13.97
N GLN A 244 -5.65 -14.20 14.28
CA GLN A 244 -4.48 -13.95 15.14
C GLN A 244 -4.92 -13.33 16.47
N GLU A 245 -4.24 -13.66 17.55
CA GLU A 245 -4.49 -13.07 18.87
C GLU A 245 -3.86 -11.67 19.00
N MET A 246 -4.41 -10.87 19.92
CA MET A 246 -3.79 -9.64 20.38
C MET A 246 -2.57 -10.00 21.25
N THR A 247 -1.42 -9.41 20.92
CA THR A 247 -0.17 -9.56 21.70
C THR A 247 -0.03 -8.48 22.74
#